data_AF-A0AA41R599-F1
#
_entry.id   AF-A0AA41R599-F1
#
_cell.length_a   1.000
_cell.length_b   1.000
_cell.length_c   1.000
_cell.angle_alpha   90.00
_cell.angle_beta   90.00
_cell.angle_gamma   90.00
#
_symmetry.space_group_name_H-M   'P 1'
#
loop_
_entity.id
_entity.type
_entity.pdbx_description
1 polymer ?
#
loop_
_entity_poly.entity_id
_entity_poly.type
_entity_poly.pdbx_seq_one_letter_code
_entity_poly.pdbx_strand_id
1 'polypeptide(L)'
;MRPGGFGRWRSGVAVLLGAMLLAACGVKGPPVPPKRPPLPAVAGLTGILEGDTVTLTWRHDTGAKGVAGYLVLRSQADPAQPSCPGCPVVYQRAGTIEADKDSRTITFSEQVSDGFRYTYTVRALGAGGDQGPDGDPVVIDRSPDDAQPPPAAPGIVPSVEEATDPRAPAIDPQQ
;
A
#
# COMPACT_ATOMS: atom_id res chain seq x y z
N MET A 1 58.11 61.23 47.59
CA MET A 1 57.42 61.32 46.27
C MET A 1 56.80 59.98 45.94
N ARG A 2 55.49 59.93 45.65
CA ARG A 2 54.76 58.78 45.06
C ARG A 2 54.64 59.02 43.54
N PRO A 3 54.79 58.00 42.70
CA PRO A 3 53.65 57.40 41.97
C PRO A 3 53.83 55.86 41.83
N GLY A 4 52.88 54.96 41.51
CA GLY A 4 51.60 54.94 40.78
C GLY A 4 51.66 53.63 39.94
N GLY A 5 50.92 52.56 40.22
CA GLY A 5 49.50 52.42 39.88
C GLY A 5 49.27 51.95 38.43
N PHE A 6 49.62 50.70 38.07
CA PHE A 6 49.31 50.13 36.73
C PHE A 6 48.98 48.61 36.79
N GLY A 7 48.15 48.20 37.74
CA GLY A 7 47.84 46.79 38.02
C GLY A 7 46.55 46.22 37.42
N ARG A 8 45.83 46.92 36.54
CA ARG A 8 44.43 46.53 36.22
C ARG A 8 44.02 46.48 34.74
N TRP A 9 44.92 46.71 33.77
CA TRP A 9 44.53 46.84 32.36
C TRP A 9 45.02 45.71 31.43
N ARG A 10 45.51 44.58 31.96
CA ARG A 10 45.83 43.39 31.14
C ARG A 10 44.81 42.26 31.29
N SER A 11 43.98 42.30 32.32
CA SER A 11 43.02 41.23 32.64
C SER A 11 41.68 41.34 31.91
N GLY A 12 41.30 42.53 31.41
CA GLY A 12 40.01 42.73 30.73
C GLY A 12 39.94 42.14 29.31
N VAL A 13 41.03 42.22 28.55
CA VAL A 13 41.08 41.74 27.15
C VAL A 13 41.14 40.22 27.08
N ALA A 14 41.82 39.57 28.03
CA ALA A 14 41.94 38.11 28.07
C ALA A 14 40.60 37.41 28.38
N VAL A 15 39.75 38.02 29.22
CA VAL A 15 38.44 37.45 29.59
C VAL A 15 37.42 37.61 28.45
N LEU A 16 37.47 38.72 27.69
CA LEU A 16 36.60 38.94 26.53
C LEU A 16 36.94 38.04 25.33
N LEU A 17 38.21 37.69 25.11
CA LEU A 17 38.62 36.77 24.05
C LEU A 17 38.26 35.29 24.35
N GLY A 18 38.30 34.90 25.63
CA GLY A 18 37.97 33.53 26.07
C GLY A 18 36.48 33.18 25.96
N ALA A 19 35.59 34.16 26.14
CA ALA A 19 34.14 33.96 26.09
C ALA A 19 33.58 33.72 24.67
N MET A 20 34.31 34.13 23.62
CA MET A 20 33.85 34.03 22.23
C MET A 20 34.03 32.63 21.62
N LEU A 21 34.77 31.73 22.28
CA LEU A 21 35.11 30.38 21.77
C LEU A 21 34.12 29.27 22.20
N LEU A 22 33.14 29.57 23.05
CA LEU A 22 32.19 28.57 23.59
C LEU A 22 30.83 28.52 22.87
N ALA A 23 30.62 29.35 21.84
CA ALA A 23 29.32 29.50 21.17
C ALA A 23 29.23 28.86 19.77
N ALA A 24 30.10 27.90 19.45
CA ALA A 24 30.09 27.20 18.15
C ALA A 24 29.79 25.70 18.31
N CYS A 25 28.62 25.37 18.88
CA CYS A 25 28.03 24.04 18.72
C CYS A 25 27.50 23.92 17.28
N GLY A 26 28.40 23.64 16.34
CA GLY A 26 28.03 23.35 14.96
C GLY A 26 27.22 22.07 14.89
N VAL A 27 25.89 22.20 14.78
CA VAL A 27 25.01 21.09 14.39
C VAL A 27 25.41 20.70 12.96
N LYS A 28 26.26 19.69 12.82
CA LYS A 28 26.39 18.99 11.54
C LYS A 28 25.05 18.32 11.33
N GLY A 29 24.22 18.92 10.48
CA GLY A 29 22.96 18.32 10.07
C GLY A 29 23.24 16.91 9.53
N PRO A 30 22.31 15.95 9.72
CA PRO A 30 22.45 14.64 9.12
C PRO A 30 22.71 14.78 7.62
N PRO A 31 23.58 13.96 7.03
CA PRO A 31 23.91 14.04 5.61
C PRO A 31 22.62 13.92 4.80
N VAL A 32 22.36 14.92 3.95
CA VAL A 32 21.22 14.88 3.03
C VAL A 32 21.50 13.77 2.02
N PRO A 33 20.63 12.75 1.92
CA PRO A 33 20.83 11.68 0.94
C PRO A 33 20.90 12.27 -0.47
N PRO A 34 21.78 11.75 -1.34
CA PRO A 34 21.79 12.16 -2.73
C PRO A 34 20.41 11.88 -3.35
N LYS A 35 19.82 12.90 -3.98
CA LYS A 35 18.55 12.77 -4.69
C LYS A 35 18.73 11.81 -5.86
N ARG A 36 18.14 10.61 -5.75
CA ARG A 36 18.06 9.66 -6.86
C ARG A 36 16.84 9.99 -7.72
N PRO A 37 16.92 9.79 -9.05
CA PRO A 37 15.72 9.82 -9.89
C PRO A 37 14.67 8.83 -9.37
N PRO A 38 13.37 9.15 -9.47
CA PRO A 38 12.32 8.20 -9.11
C PRO A 38 12.35 6.98 -10.04
N LEU A 39 12.02 5.81 -9.51
CA LEU A 39 11.89 4.60 -10.29
C LEU A 39 10.65 4.65 -11.19
N PRO A 40 10.70 4.08 -12.41
CA PRO A 40 9.57 4.05 -13.32
C PRO A 40 8.47 3.07 -12.85
N ALA A 41 7.24 3.29 -13.32
CA ALA A 41 6.18 2.29 -13.25
C ALA A 41 6.51 1.08 -14.14
N VAL A 42 6.07 -0.11 -13.73
CA VAL A 42 6.20 -1.32 -14.57
C VAL A 42 5.14 -1.27 -15.67
N ALA A 43 5.56 -1.55 -16.91
CA ALA A 43 4.69 -1.52 -18.08
C ALA A 43 4.57 -2.90 -18.73
N GLY A 44 3.40 -3.15 -19.33
CA GLY A 44 3.14 -4.38 -20.07
C GLY A 44 3.04 -5.62 -19.18
N LEU A 45 2.51 -5.46 -17.96
CA LEU A 45 2.17 -6.59 -17.11
C LEU A 45 1.01 -7.37 -17.73
N THR A 46 1.21 -8.67 -17.90
CA THR A 46 0.20 -9.63 -18.32
C THR A 46 0.19 -10.80 -17.34
N GLY A 47 -0.93 -11.51 -17.28
CA GLY A 47 -1.09 -12.68 -16.43
C GLY A 47 -1.91 -13.75 -17.14
N ILE A 48 -1.50 -15.00 -16.97
CA ILE A 48 -2.23 -16.18 -17.42
C ILE A 48 -2.47 -17.09 -16.22
N LEU A 49 -3.60 -17.81 -16.23
CA LEU A 49 -3.92 -18.83 -15.25
C LEU A 49 -3.98 -20.19 -15.95
N GLU A 50 -3.14 -21.12 -15.52
CA GLU A 50 -3.11 -22.49 -16.02
C GLU A 50 -3.22 -23.46 -14.83
N GLY A 51 -4.27 -24.28 -14.81
CA GLY A 51 -4.53 -25.15 -13.66
C GLY A 51 -4.82 -24.31 -12.42
N ASP A 52 -3.93 -24.31 -11.43
CA ASP A 52 -3.93 -23.48 -10.22
C ASP A 52 -2.79 -22.44 -10.18
N THR A 53 -2.02 -22.35 -11.25
CA THR A 53 -0.80 -21.55 -11.29
C THR A 53 -1.03 -20.29 -12.10
N VAL A 54 -0.88 -19.14 -11.44
CA VAL A 54 -0.82 -17.84 -12.11
C VAL A 54 0.60 -17.59 -12.57
N THR A 55 0.78 -17.25 -13.83
CA THR A 55 2.06 -16.80 -14.38
C THR A 55 1.91 -15.36 -14.86
N LEU A 56 2.65 -14.45 -14.22
CA LEU A 56 2.73 -13.05 -14.57
C LEU A 56 3.98 -12.80 -15.41
N THR A 57 3.86 -11.97 -16.44
CA THR A 57 4.99 -11.56 -17.29
C THR A 57 4.96 -10.06 -17.51
N TRP A 58 6.11 -9.41 -17.46
CA TRP A 58 6.23 -7.98 -17.77
C TRP A 58 7.59 -7.65 -18.39
N ARG A 59 7.71 -6.43 -18.91
CA ARG A 59 8.95 -5.97 -19.52
C ARG A 59 9.89 -5.34 -18.50
N HIS A 60 11.15 -5.72 -18.58
CA HIS A 60 12.26 -4.99 -17.97
C HIS A 60 12.87 -4.05 -19.01
N ASP A 61 12.95 -2.76 -18.67
CA ASP A 61 13.74 -1.81 -19.44
C ASP A 61 15.19 -1.89 -18.97
N THR A 62 16.04 -2.55 -19.75
CA THR A 62 17.48 -2.68 -19.46
C THR A 62 18.22 -1.34 -19.47
N GLY A 63 17.62 -0.28 -20.00
CA GLY A 63 18.10 1.09 -19.91
C GLY A 63 17.74 1.81 -18.61
N ALA A 64 16.75 1.31 -17.86
CA ALA A 64 16.27 1.93 -16.64
C ALA A 64 17.32 1.88 -15.53
N LYS A 65 17.86 3.05 -15.16
CA LYS A 65 18.83 3.15 -14.07
C LYS A 65 18.14 3.01 -12.72
N GLY A 66 18.78 2.30 -11.81
CA GLY A 66 18.36 2.21 -10.42
C GLY A 66 17.41 1.05 -10.11
N VAL A 67 16.84 0.36 -11.11
CA VAL A 67 16.03 -0.84 -10.89
C VAL A 67 16.96 -2.01 -10.56
N ALA A 68 16.84 -2.54 -9.35
CA ALA A 68 17.53 -3.72 -8.86
C ALA A 68 16.63 -4.98 -8.87
N GLY A 69 15.31 -4.78 -8.88
CA GLY A 69 14.36 -5.87 -8.88
C GLY A 69 12.92 -5.39 -8.95
N TYR A 70 12.01 -6.28 -8.58
CA TYR A 70 10.57 -6.10 -8.68
C TYR A 70 9.87 -6.66 -7.45
N LEU A 71 8.88 -5.92 -6.96
CA LEU A 71 7.96 -6.35 -5.91
C LEU A 71 6.63 -6.71 -6.55
N VAL A 72 6.25 -7.99 -6.45
CA VAL A 72 4.94 -8.46 -6.90
C VAL A 72 3.95 -8.31 -5.75
N LEU A 73 2.87 -7.59 -6.03
CA LEU A 73 1.82 -7.26 -5.10
C LEU A 73 0.53 -7.92 -5.55
N ARG A 74 -0.21 -8.51 -4.61
CA ARG A 74 -1.47 -9.22 -4.83
C ARG A 74 -2.53 -8.77 -3.84
N SER A 75 -3.71 -8.45 -4.34
CA SER A 75 -4.95 -8.37 -3.57
C SER A 75 -5.77 -9.63 -3.81
N GLN A 76 -6.41 -10.14 -2.77
CA GLN A 76 -7.33 -11.27 -2.83
C GLN A 76 -8.71 -10.79 -2.38
N ALA A 77 -9.72 -10.99 -3.21
CA ALA A 77 -11.11 -10.64 -2.89
C ALA A 77 -11.98 -11.89 -2.95
N ASP A 78 -12.84 -12.05 -1.94
CA ASP A 78 -13.90 -13.03 -1.94
C ASP A 78 -15.09 -12.49 -2.77
N PRO A 79 -15.45 -13.13 -3.90
CA PRO A 79 -16.55 -12.71 -4.76
C PRO A 79 -17.92 -12.79 -4.06
N ALA A 80 -18.07 -13.62 -3.03
CA ALA A 80 -19.31 -13.74 -2.27
C ALA A 80 -19.52 -12.55 -1.31
N GLN A 81 -18.47 -11.80 -1.01
CA GLN A 81 -18.55 -10.60 -0.19
C GLN A 81 -18.88 -9.38 -1.05
N PRO A 82 -19.86 -8.54 -0.64
CA PRO A 82 -20.21 -7.36 -1.41
C PRO A 82 -19.01 -6.40 -1.46
N SER A 83 -18.57 -6.05 -2.66
CA SER A 83 -17.56 -5.02 -2.85
C SER A 83 -18.09 -3.69 -2.30
N CYS A 84 -17.36 -3.08 -1.36
CA CYS A 84 -17.72 -1.75 -0.88
C CYS A 84 -17.26 -0.67 -1.88
N PRO A 85 -18.17 0.18 -2.38
CA PRO A 85 -17.81 1.23 -3.33
C PRO A 85 -16.74 2.17 -2.75
N GLY A 86 -15.66 2.38 -3.50
CA GLY A 86 -14.58 3.28 -3.12
C GLY A 86 -13.60 2.74 -2.07
N CYS A 87 -13.76 1.49 -1.63
CA CYS A 87 -12.78 0.86 -0.77
C CYS A 87 -11.42 0.70 -1.49
N PRO A 88 -10.31 1.13 -0.86
CA PRO A 88 -8.99 0.93 -1.43
C PRO A 88 -8.68 -0.56 -1.64
N VAL A 89 -8.06 -0.90 -2.76
CA VAL A 89 -7.54 -2.24 -2.98
C VAL A 89 -6.34 -2.45 -2.06
N VAL A 90 -6.45 -3.42 -1.16
CA VAL A 90 -5.38 -3.75 -0.21
C VAL A 90 -4.47 -4.80 -0.82
N TYR A 91 -3.25 -4.39 -1.16
CA TYR A 91 -2.23 -5.28 -1.70
C TYR A 91 -1.34 -5.87 -0.60
N GLN A 92 -1.05 -7.16 -0.72
CA GLN A 92 -0.05 -7.89 0.05
C GLN A 92 1.12 -8.28 -0.85
N ARG A 93 2.28 -8.56 -0.25
CA ARG A 93 3.45 -9.04 -0.99
C ARG A 93 3.25 -10.50 -1.40
N ALA A 94 3.21 -10.76 -2.70
CA ALA A 94 3.23 -12.12 -3.24
C ALA A 94 4.67 -12.62 -3.44
N GLY A 95 5.57 -11.73 -3.87
CA GLY A 95 6.95 -12.13 -4.15
C GLY A 95 7.89 -10.98 -4.41
N THR A 96 9.18 -11.29 -4.52
CA THR A 96 10.23 -10.34 -4.91
C THR A 96 11.17 -11.03 -5.87
N ILE A 97 11.54 -10.35 -6.95
CA ILE A 97 12.37 -10.88 -8.02
C ILE A 97 13.52 -9.93 -8.27
N GLU A 98 14.73 -10.46 -8.34
CA GLU A 98 15.90 -9.68 -8.76
C GLU A 98 15.86 -9.44 -10.27
N ALA A 99 16.20 -8.23 -10.71
CA ALA A 99 16.21 -7.92 -12.12
C ALA A 99 17.47 -8.53 -12.75
N ASP A 100 17.27 -9.43 -13.71
CA ASP A 100 18.33 -9.82 -14.63
C ASP A 100 18.58 -8.67 -15.62
N LYS A 101 19.82 -8.17 -15.65
CA LYS A 101 20.22 -7.05 -16.50
C LYS A 101 20.21 -7.39 -17.99
N ASP A 102 20.32 -8.67 -18.31
CA ASP A 102 20.37 -9.15 -19.69
C ASP A 102 18.98 -9.59 -20.19
N SER A 103 18.03 -9.81 -19.28
CA SER A 103 16.66 -10.15 -19.64
C SER A 103 15.77 -8.93 -19.79
N ARG A 104 15.08 -8.83 -20.92
CA ARG A 104 14.02 -7.84 -21.15
C ARG A 104 12.65 -8.29 -20.66
N THR A 105 12.53 -9.54 -20.24
CA THR A 105 11.27 -10.15 -19.84
C THR A 105 11.44 -10.79 -18.48
N ILE A 106 10.56 -10.43 -17.55
CA ILE A 106 10.56 -10.98 -16.21
C ILE A 106 9.28 -11.78 -16.03
N THR A 107 9.41 -12.92 -15.36
CA THR A 107 8.30 -13.83 -15.09
C THR A 107 8.23 -14.14 -13.60
N PHE A 108 7.00 -14.20 -13.09
CA PHE A 108 6.69 -14.64 -11.74
C PHE A 108 5.58 -15.68 -11.82
N SER A 109 5.68 -16.74 -11.05
CA SER A 109 4.59 -17.72 -10.95
C SER A 109 4.30 -18.07 -9.51
N GLU A 110 3.02 -18.24 -9.19
CA GLU A 110 2.58 -18.77 -7.92
C GLU A 110 1.31 -19.61 -8.06
N GLN A 111 1.09 -20.53 -7.12
CA GLN A 111 -0.16 -21.25 -7.01
C GLN A 111 -1.17 -20.44 -6.20
N VAL A 112 -2.43 -20.45 -6.64
CA VAL A 112 -3.52 -19.73 -5.99
C VAL A 112 -4.73 -20.62 -5.74
N SER A 113 -5.39 -20.41 -4.60
CA SER A 113 -6.62 -21.12 -4.25
C SER A 113 -7.79 -20.66 -5.13
N ASP A 114 -8.68 -21.58 -5.44
CA ASP A 114 -9.99 -21.28 -6.02
C ASP A 114 -10.88 -20.50 -5.06
N GLY A 115 -12.01 -19.99 -5.54
CA GLY A 115 -12.94 -19.24 -4.71
C GLY A 115 -12.67 -17.74 -4.63
N PHE A 116 -11.61 -17.24 -5.27
CA PHE A 116 -11.18 -15.85 -5.11
C PHE A 116 -10.91 -15.16 -6.45
N ARG A 117 -11.07 -13.83 -6.43
CA ARG A 117 -10.58 -12.94 -7.48
C ARG A 117 -9.27 -12.31 -7.01
N TYR A 118 -8.22 -12.47 -7.81
CA TYR A 118 -6.90 -11.93 -7.53
C TYR A 118 -6.62 -10.71 -8.42
N THR A 119 -6.10 -9.64 -7.82
CA THR A 119 -5.60 -8.47 -8.54
C THR A 119 -4.11 -8.33 -8.29
N TYR A 120 -3.32 -8.31 -9.34
CA TYR A 120 -1.87 -8.19 -9.30
C TYR A 120 -1.41 -6.83 -9.79
N THR A 121 -0.39 -6.28 -9.15
CA THR A 121 0.43 -5.19 -9.71
C THR A 121 1.89 -5.43 -9.36
N VAL A 122 2.80 -4.78 -10.07
CA VAL A 122 4.24 -4.91 -9.85
C VAL A 122 4.85 -3.52 -9.70
N ARG A 123 5.73 -3.37 -8.69
CA ARG A 123 6.55 -2.17 -8.49
C ARG A 123 8.00 -2.45 -8.83
N ALA A 124 8.68 -1.49 -9.41
CA ALA A 124 10.14 -1.51 -9.46
C ALA A 124 10.73 -1.36 -8.05
N LEU A 125 11.80 -2.08 -7.76
CA LEU A 125 12.59 -1.97 -6.53
C LEU A 125 13.98 -1.48 -6.85
N GLY A 126 14.45 -0.50 -6.08
CA GLY A 126 15.80 0.03 -6.16
C GLY A 126 16.74 -0.64 -5.17
N ALA A 127 18.04 -0.58 -5.44
CA ALA A 127 19.07 -1.16 -4.57
C ALA A 127 19.08 -0.57 -3.14
N GLY A 128 18.56 0.65 -2.98
CA GLY A 128 18.42 1.30 -1.67
C GLY A 128 17.10 1.03 -0.97
N GLY A 129 16.27 0.10 -1.47
CA GLY A 129 14.95 -0.22 -0.93
C GLY A 129 13.82 0.72 -1.36
N ASP A 130 14.12 1.75 -2.16
CA ASP A 130 13.10 2.60 -2.77
C ASP A 130 12.21 1.81 -3.73
N GLN A 131 10.95 2.22 -3.83
CA GLN A 131 9.94 1.56 -4.64
C GLN A 131 9.38 2.54 -5.67
N GLY A 132 9.18 2.04 -6.88
CA GLY A 132 8.42 2.74 -7.91
C GLY A 132 6.92 2.77 -7.61
N PRO A 133 6.14 3.52 -8.41
CA PRO A 133 4.69 3.45 -8.36
C PRO A 133 4.17 2.07 -8.78
N ASP A 134 2.89 1.81 -8.48
CA ASP A 134 2.18 0.64 -9.00
C ASP A 134 2.17 0.66 -10.54
N GLY A 135 2.40 -0.50 -11.14
CA GLY A 135 2.12 -0.73 -12.55
C GLY A 135 0.63 -0.95 -12.81
N ASP A 136 0.27 -1.11 -14.08
CA ASP A 136 -1.09 -1.44 -14.48
C ASP A 136 -1.54 -2.77 -13.84
N PRO A 137 -2.74 -2.85 -13.25
CA PRO A 137 -3.17 -4.04 -12.57
C PRO A 137 -3.66 -5.12 -13.55
N VAL A 138 -3.45 -6.39 -13.20
CA VAL A 138 -4.01 -7.56 -13.89
C VAL A 138 -4.95 -8.30 -12.95
N VAL A 139 -6.15 -8.61 -13.42
CA VAL A 139 -7.15 -9.37 -12.65
C VAL A 139 -7.17 -10.81 -13.16
N ILE A 140 -7.07 -11.76 -12.24
CA ILE A 140 -7.25 -13.19 -12.47
C ILE A 140 -8.47 -13.65 -11.67
N ASP A 141 -9.51 -14.09 -12.36
CA ASP A 141 -10.70 -14.63 -11.71
C ASP A 141 -10.58 -16.14 -11.57
N ARG A 142 -10.65 -16.61 -10.33
CA ARG A 142 -10.72 -18.03 -9.98
C ARG A 142 -11.93 -18.33 -9.10
N SER A 143 -12.92 -17.44 -9.16
CA SER A 143 -14.22 -17.65 -8.55
C SER A 143 -14.94 -18.79 -9.28
N PRO A 144 -15.74 -19.61 -8.59
CA PRO A 144 -16.67 -20.52 -9.24
C PRO A 144 -17.59 -19.71 -10.17
N ASP A 145 -17.86 -20.22 -11.37
CA ASP A 145 -18.79 -19.59 -12.32
C ASP A 145 -20.19 -19.35 -11.69
N ASP A 146 -20.54 -20.12 -10.65
CA ASP A 146 -21.81 -20.02 -9.91
C ASP A 146 -21.81 -19.02 -8.73
N ALA A 147 -20.72 -18.27 -8.50
CA ALA A 147 -20.60 -17.31 -7.38
C ALA A 147 -21.41 -16.00 -7.56
N GLN A 148 -22.53 -16.07 -8.30
CA GLN A 148 -23.61 -15.08 -8.16
C GLN A 148 -23.98 -15.02 -6.67
N PRO A 149 -24.12 -13.83 -6.04
CA PRO A 149 -24.51 -13.74 -4.64
C PRO A 149 -25.72 -14.65 -4.40
N PRO A 150 -25.75 -15.49 -3.33
CA PRO A 150 -26.97 -16.20 -2.99
C PRO A 150 -28.09 -15.14 -2.94
N PRO A 151 -29.26 -15.39 -3.57
CA PRO A 151 -30.36 -14.43 -3.52
C PRO A 151 -30.52 -14.07 -2.05
N ALA A 152 -30.36 -12.77 -1.74
CA ALA A 152 -30.34 -12.25 -0.38
C ALA A 152 -31.37 -13.03 0.43
N ALA A 153 -30.91 -13.75 1.46
CA ALA A 153 -31.76 -14.67 2.22
C ALA A 153 -33.12 -13.99 2.43
N PRO A 154 -34.26 -14.62 2.03
CA PRO A 154 -35.56 -13.97 2.12
C PRO A 154 -35.67 -13.44 3.54
N GLY A 155 -35.81 -12.11 3.64
CA GLY A 155 -35.84 -11.42 4.92
C GLY A 155 -36.77 -12.20 5.83
N ILE A 156 -36.31 -12.44 7.06
CA ILE A 156 -37.16 -12.95 8.13
C ILE A 156 -38.31 -11.94 8.21
N VAL A 157 -39.43 -12.24 7.54
CA VAL A 157 -40.69 -11.58 7.80
C VAL A 157 -41.02 -12.04 9.21
N PRO A 158 -41.09 -11.15 10.22
CA PRO A 158 -41.70 -11.56 11.47
C PRO A 158 -43.12 -11.99 11.10
N SER A 159 -43.40 -13.26 11.33
CA SER A 159 -44.75 -13.81 11.31
C SER A 159 -45.55 -12.99 12.32
N VAL A 160 -46.26 -11.96 11.85
CA VAL A 160 -47.33 -11.35 12.62
C VAL A 160 -48.41 -12.40 12.69
N GLU A 161 -48.40 -13.08 13.83
CA GLU A 161 -49.39 -14.03 14.28
C GLU A 161 -50.79 -13.43 14.11
N GLU A 162 -51.56 -14.11 13.27
CA GLU A 162 -52.98 -13.89 13.06
C GLU A 162 -53.74 -14.13 14.36
N ALA A 163 -53.91 -13.08 15.17
CA ALA A 163 -54.89 -13.07 16.24
C ALA A 163 -56.28 -12.77 15.62
N THR A 164 -56.89 -13.81 15.05
CA THR A 164 -58.34 -13.85 14.86
C THR A 164 -59.00 -13.77 16.24
N ASP A 165 -59.59 -12.64 16.58
CA ASP A 165 -60.48 -12.48 17.73
C ASP A 165 -61.93 -12.78 17.28
N PRO A 166 -62.55 -13.90 17.71
CA PRO A 166 -63.94 -14.18 17.43
C PRO A 166 -64.80 -13.73 18.63
N ARG A 167 -65.19 -12.45 18.70
CA ARG A 167 -66.32 -11.99 19.52
C ARG A 167 -66.69 -10.52 19.29
N ALA A 168 -67.61 -10.27 18.36
CA ALA A 168 -68.62 -9.22 18.56
C ALA A 168 -69.90 -9.55 17.77
N PRO A 169 -71.10 -9.28 18.32
CA PRO A 169 -72.36 -9.85 17.86
C PRO A 169 -73.05 -9.04 16.76
N ALA A 170 -74.00 -9.71 16.09
CA ALA A 170 -74.87 -9.20 15.05
C ALA A 170 -75.61 -7.90 15.42
N ILE A 171 -75.67 -6.97 14.45
CA ILE A 171 -76.69 -5.92 14.40
C ILE A 171 -77.36 -5.98 13.01
N ASP A 172 -78.67 -6.16 13.08
CA ASP A 172 -79.81 -6.18 12.15
C ASP A 172 -79.70 -5.37 10.83
N PRO A 173 -80.22 -5.86 9.67
CA PRO A 173 -80.22 -5.13 8.42
C PRO A 173 -81.54 -4.40 8.15
N GLN A 174 -81.58 -3.06 8.24
CA GLN A 174 -82.55 -2.21 7.53
C GLN A 174 -82.07 -0.74 7.46
N GLN A 175 -82.37 -0.10 6.32
CA GLN A 175 -82.25 1.31 5.90
C GLN A 175 -81.10 1.61 4.92
#